data_AF-A0A074MB89-F1
#
_entry.id   AF-A0A074MB89-F1
#
_cell.length_a   1.000
_cell.length_b   1.000
_cell.length_c   1.000
_cell.angle_alpha   90.00
_cell.angle_beta   90.00
_cell.angle_gamma   90.00
#
_symmetry.space_group_name_H-M   'P 1'
#
loop_
_entity.id
_entity.type
_entity.pdbx_description
1 polymer ?
#
loop_
_entity_poly.entity_id
_entity_poly.type
_entity_poly.pdbx_seq_one_letter_code
_entity_poly.pdbx_strand_id
1 'polypeptide(L)'
;MSIKKTIVDGVETFEAEIDGETIQWDRGLSYARHLQTEALLNAQVPVSDKPDEMLFIIMHQTMELWIKLCIHEADQAMEALRADKLGKAEKTLDRIATILRHMIHSWEVLATLSPHDFLTFRGFLRKASGFQSHQYRALEFCLGLKRADLVLVHNDDAEKRAELERVLHAPSLYDELLRLLARRGFEIPADTLERDFSQGYVPSDEVEDAWLAIYTSPGENWDLYTLAEKVTAVEYYFQEWRFKHMKTVSRVIGHKTGTGGSSGVNYLVKALDLPFFPELWAMRTRMSAPKEGGNYADDAAKDEGAKDEGGCPLGH
;
A
#
# COMPACT_ATOMS: atom_id res chain seq x y z
N MET A 1 -41.78 19.92 13.17
CA MET A 1 -40.46 19.71 13.75
C MET A 1 -40.01 21.02 14.39
N SER A 2 -39.70 21.03 15.68
CA SER A 2 -39.17 22.21 16.39
C SER A 2 -37.69 22.00 16.67
N ILE A 3 -36.87 23.00 16.35
CA ILE A 3 -35.45 23.01 16.74
C ILE A 3 -35.34 23.79 18.04
N LYS A 4 -34.89 23.12 19.10
CA LYS A 4 -34.50 23.77 20.35
C LYS A 4 -33.06 24.26 20.21
N LYS A 5 -32.81 25.45 20.74
CA LYS A 5 -31.53 26.15 20.61
C LYS A 5 -31.01 26.51 22.00
N THR A 6 -29.79 26.10 22.31
CA THR A 6 -29.11 26.33 23.59
C THR A 6 -27.69 26.82 23.35
N ILE A 7 -27.05 27.35 24.40
CA ILE A 7 -25.62 27.67 24.39
C ILE A 7 -24.94 26.76 25.41
N VAL A 8 -23.99 25.95 24.97
CA VAL A 8 -23.19 25.03 25.80
C VAL A 8 -21.72 25.38 25.57
N ASP A 9 -20.97 25.66 26.64
CA ASP A 9 -19.55 26.05 26.59
C ASP A 9 -19.24 27.21 25.62
N GLY A 10 -20.17 28.17 25.47
CA GLY A 10 -20.04 29.30 24.56
C GLY A 10 -20.32 28.99 23.10
N VAL A 11 -20.71 27.75 22.77
CA VAL A 11 -21.08 27.32 21.43
C VAL A 11 -22.60 27.20 21.32
N GLU A 12 -23.13 27.67 20.20
CA GLU A 12 -24.55 27.54 19.86
C GLU A 12 -24.85 26.09 19.46
N THR A 13 -25.67 25.42 20.26
CA THR A 13 -26.10 24.03 20.09
C THR A 13 -27.57 23.99 19.70
N PHE A 14 -27.92 23.06 18.82
CA PHE A 14 -29.27 22.80 18.34
C PHE A 14 -29.65 21.37 18.68
N GLU A 15 -30.93 21.17 18.97
CA GLU A 15 -31.53 19.88 19.31
C GLU A 15 -32.86 19.73 18.56
N ALA A 16 -33.10 18.59 17.94
CA ALA A 16 -34.35 18.28 17.26
C ALA A 16 -34.73 16.81 17.43
N GLU A 17 -36.03 16.53 17.51
CA GLU A 17 -36.58 15.17 17.45
C GLU A 17 -36.80 14.75 16.00
N ILE A 18 -36.10 13.70 15.58
CA ILE A 18 -36.19 13.12 14.23
C ILE A 18 -36.42 11.61 14.40
N ASP A 19 -37.56 11.12 13.92
CA ASP A 19 -37.95 9.70 13.98
C ASP A 19 -37.87 9.05 15.38
N GLY A 20 -38.12 9.84 16.44
CA GLY A 20 -38.06 9.38 17.83
C GLY A 20 -36.66 9.42 18.45
N GLU A 21 -35.68 9.98 17.74
CA GLU A 21 -34.33 10.20 18.23
C GLU A 21 -34.06 11.70 18.47
N THR A 22 -33.41 12.00 19.59
CA THR A 22 -32.91 13.34 19.91
C THR A 22 -31.58 13.56 19.19
N ILE A 23 -31.60 14.38 18.14
CA ILE A 23 -30.40 14.73 17.35
C ILE A 23 -29.87 16.09 17.80
N GLN A 24 -28.57 16.15 18.10
CA GLN A 24 -27.87 17.37 18.52
C GLN A 24 -26.73 17.73 17.56
N TRP A 25 -26.54 19.02 17.29
CA TRP A 25 -25.41 19.54 16.54
C TRP A 25 -25.05 20.96 16.99
N ASP A 26 -23.82 21.40 16.75
CA ASP A 26 -23.37 22.74 17.15
C ASP A 26 -22.72 23.52 16.00
N ARG A 27 -22.54 24.84 16.19
CA ARG A 27 -21.80 25.71 15.25
C ARG A 27 -20.28 25.70 15.46
N GLY A 28 -19.79 25.01 16.48
CA GLY A 28 -18.38 24.88 16.79
C GLY A 28 -17.69 23.99 15.77
N LEU A 29 -17.96 22.68 15.82
CA LEU A 29 -17.37 21.67 14.96
C LEU A 29 -18.45 20.82 14.29
N SER A 30 -19.01 21.34 13.20
CA SER A 30 -19.90 20.54 12.33
C SER A 30 -19.11 19.49 11.54
N TYR A 31 -19.79 18.43 11.09
CA TYR A 31 -19.23 17.42 10.20
C TYR A 31 -18.52 18.03 8.98
N ALA A 32 -19.20 18.97 8.30
CA ALA A 32 -18.68 19.66 7.13
C ALA A 32 -17.42 20.48 7.44
N ARG A 33 -17.36 21.11 8.61
CA ARG A 33 -16.20 21.90 9.06
C ARG A 33 -15.03 21.00 9.47
N HIS A 34 -15.31 19.89 10.14
CA HIS A 34 -14.28 18.94 10.56
C HIS A 34 -13.60 18.28 9.35
N LEU A 35 -14.39 17.77 8.40
CA LEU A 35 -13.88 17.09 7.21
C LEU A 35 -13.56 18.04 6.05
N GLN A 36 -13.82 19.34 6.21
CA GLN A 36 -13.67 20.35 5.16
C GLN A 36 -14.42 19.94 3.88
N THR A 37 -15.64 19.39 4.02
CA THR A 37 -16.37 18.82 2.88
C THR A 37 -16.66 19.84 1.80
N GLU A 38 -16.82 21.12 2.15
CA GLU A 38 -17.00 22.18 1.16
C GLU A 38 -15.77 22.33 0.25
N ALA A 39 -14.56 22.37 0.81
CA ALA A 39 -13.34 22.42 0.01
C ALA A 39 -13.14 21.12 -0.79
N LEU A 40 -13.38 19.96 -0.16
CA LEU A 40 -13.23 18.66 -0.78
C LEU A 40 -14.18 18.46 -1.97
N LEU A 41 -15.47 18.81 -1.80
CA LEU A 41 -16.52 18.61 -2.81
C LEU A 41 -16.59 19.74 -3.86
N ASN A 42 -15.73 20.75 -3.75
CA ASN A 42 -15.54 21.78 -4.78
C ASN A 42 -14.23 21.59 -5.57
N ALA A 43 -13.43 20.56 -5.25
CA ALA A 43 -12.16 20.30 -5.93
C ALA A 43 -12.32 19.58 -7.28
N GLN A 44 -13.52 19.14 -7.65
CA GLN A 44 -13.80 18.42 -8.89
C GLN A 44 -14.10 19.42 -10.02
N VAL A 45 -13.05 19.86 -10.73
CA VAL A 45 -13.17 20.82 -11.83
C VAL A 45 -12.80 20.16 -13.16
N PRO A 46 -13.78 19.70 -13.97
CA PRO A 46 -13.54 19.14 -15.30
C PRO A 46 -12.95 20.17 -16.27
N VAL A 47 -12.08 19.70 -17.17
CA VAL A 47 -11.53 20.48 -18.29
C VAL A 47 -12.27 20.24 -19.62
N SER A 48 -13.27 19.36 -19.61
CA SER A 48 -14.20 19.10 -20.70
C SER A 48 -15.66 19.10 -20.21
N ASP A 49 -16.60 19.03 -21.14
CA ASP A 49 -18.04 18.89 -20.89
C ASP A 49 -18.49 17.41 -20.85
N LYS A 50 -17.54 16.45 -20.83
CA LYS A 50 -17.83 15.02 -20.94
C LYS A 50 -18.19 14.42 -19.58
N PRO A 51 -19.28 13.63 -19.49
CA PRO A 51 -19.78 13.14 -18.22
C PRO A 51 -18.78 12.23 -17.48
N ASP A 52 -18.02 11.43 -18.22
CA ASP A 52 -17.07 10.46 -17.66
C ASP A 52 -15.80 11.09 -17.08
N GLU A 53 -15.57 12.39 -17.32
CA GLU A 53 -14.43 13.08 -16.70
C GLU A 53 -14.59 13.19 -15.17
N MET A 54 -15.82 13.28 -14.66
CA MET A 54 -16.08 13.30 -13.21
C MET A 54 -15.62 11.99 -12.55
N LEU A 55 -15.91 10.84 -13.18
CA LEU A 55 -15.40 9.53 -12.75
C LEU A 55 -13.87 9.54 -12.71
N PHE A 56 -13.23 10.03 -13.78
CA PHE A 56 -11.78 10.11 -13.87
C PHE A 56 -11.19 10.95 -12.73
N ILE A 57 -11.76 12.12 -12.43
CA ILE A 57 -11.29 13.01 -11.36
C ILE A 57 -11.47 12.35 -9.99
N ILE A 58 -12.67 11.88 -9.65
CA ILE A 58 -12.98 11.29 -8.34
C ILE A 58 -12.10 10.06 -8.08
N MET A 59 -11.86 9.24 -9.11
CA MET A 59 -10.98 8.07 -8.99
C MET A 59 -9.55 8.46 -8.59
N HIS A 60 -8.98 9.52 -9.19
CA HIS A 60 -7.63 9.95 -8.84
C HIS A 60 -7.57 10.68 -7.49
N GLN A 61 -8.58 11.49 -7.16
CA GLN A 61 -8.64 12.18 -5.86
C GLN A 61 -8.77 11.20 -4.69
N THR A 62 -9.58 10.15 -4.84
CA THR A 62 -9.70 9.10 -3.81
C THR A 62 -8.39 8.34 -3.63
N MET A 63 -7.68 8.02 -4.73
CA MET A 63 -6.33 7.44 -4.66
C MET A 63 -5.34 8.34 -3.92
N GLU A 64 -5.30 9.63 -4.23
CA GLU A 64 -4.40 10.59 -3.56
C GLU A 64 -4.70 10.72 -2.05
N LEU A 65 -5.97 10.65 -1.64
CA LEU A 65 -6.35 10.63 -0.22
C LEU A 65 -5.89 9.34 0.47
N TRP A 66 -6.02 8.19 -0.19
CA TRP A 66 -5.56 6.91 0.37
C TRP A 66 -4.04 6.83 0.45
N ILE A 67 -3.32 7.33 -0.56
CA ILE A 67 -1.86 7.41 -0.54
C ILE A 67 -1.40 8.33 0.59
N LYS A 68 -2.05 9.48 0.79
CA LYS A 68 -1.79 10.37 1.93
C LYS A 68 -1.87 9.63 3.26
N LEU A 69 -2.92 8.83 3.44
CA LEU A 69 -3.08 8.02 4.65
C LEU A 69 -2.02 6.92 4.75
N CYS A 70 -1.68 6.24 3.66
CA CYS A 70 -0.59 5.25 3.65
C CYS A 70 0.75 5.85 4.08
N ILE A 71 1.09 7.06 3.63
CA ILE A 71 2.32 7.75 4.05
C ILE A 71 2.28 8.06 5.55
N HIS A 72 1.16 8.61 6.03
CA HIS A 72 0.97 8.88 7.46
C HIS A 72 1.14 7.61 8.32
N GLU A 73 0.54 6.51 7.89
CA GLU A 73 0.67 5.23 8.58
C GLU A 73 2.11 4.68 8.45
N ALA A 74 2.78 4.80 7.30
CA ALA A 74 4.16 4.35 7.16
C ALA A 74 5.11 5.10 8.11
N ASP A 75 4.92 6.40 8.28
CA ASP A 75 5.66 7.20 9.27
C ASP A 75 5.41 6.69 10.71
N GLN A 76 4.16 6.38 11.06
CA GLN A 76 3.82 5.79 12.36
C GLN A 76 4.43 4.41 12.57
N ALA A 77 4.50 3.57 11.52
CA ALA A 77 5.15 2.26 11.59
C ALA A 77 6.65 2.43 11.84
N MET A 78 7.33 3.31 11.11
CA MET A 78 8.76 3.60 11.31
C MET A 78 9.04 4.14 12.71
N GLU A 79 8.21 5.03 13.25
CA GLU A 79 8.33 5.51 14.63
C GLU A 79 8.18 4.36 15.65
N ALA A 80 7.22 3.47 15.43
CA ALA A 80 7.02 2.29 16.26
C ALA A 80 8.20 1.32 16.18
N LEU A 81 8.79 1.10 15.00
CA LEU A 81 9.99 0.27 14.82
C LEU A 81 11.18 0.86 15.56
N ARG A 82 11.45 2.16 15.41
CA ARG A 82 12.52 2.87 16.15
C ARG A 82 12.39 2.72 17.67
N ALA A 83 11.15 2.74 18.17
CA ALA A 83 10.83 2.59 19.58
C ALA A 83 10.68 1.13 20.05
N ASP A 84 10.91 0.14 19.19
CA ASP A 84 10.75 -1.30 19.43
C ASP A 84 9.34 -1.69 19.93
N LYS A 85 8.31 -1.00 19.39
CA LYS A 85 6.89 -1.20 19.71
C LYS A 85 6.20 -2.00 18.60
N LEU A 86 6.57 -3.27 18.44
CA LEU A 86 6.18 -4.07 17.27
C LEU A 86 4.66 -4.21 17.10
N GLY A 87 3.89 -4.43 18.16
CA GLY A 87 2.42 -4.51 18.05
C GLY A 87 1.77 -3.21 17.52
N LYS A 88 2.40 -2.04 17.72
CA LYS A 88 1.94 -0.78 17.10
C LYS A 88 2.32 -0.74 15.62
N ALA A 89 3.53 -1.15 15.27
CA ALA A 89 3.98 -1.24 13.89
C ALA A 89 3.08 -2.19 13.09
N GLU A 90 2.83 -3.40 13.59
CA GLU A 90 1.96 -4.40 12.96
C GLU A 90 0.54 -3.88 12.73
N LYS A 91 -0.09 -3.28 13.75
CA LYS A 91 -1.43 -2.68 13.62
C LYS A 91 -1.49 -1.64 12.49
N THR A 92 -0.42 -0.85 12.35
CA THR A 92 -0.31 0.19 11.34
C THR A 92 -0.04 -0.40 9.95
N LEU A 93 0.83 -1.42 9.83
CA LEU A 93 1.06 -2.17 8.59
C LEU A 93 -0.22 -2.87 8.10
N ASP A 94 -1.01 -3.46 9.01
CA ASP A 94 -2.31 -4.06 8.70
C ASP A 94 -3.29 -3.03 8.12
N ARG A 95 -3.23 -1.79 8.60
CA ARG A 95 -4.04 -0.70 8.05
C ARG A 95 -3.57 -0.32 6.65
N ILE A 96 -2.26 -0.20 6.42
CA ILE A 96 -1.71 0.05 5.07
C ILE A 96 -2.15 -1.04 4.10
N ALA A 97 -2.00 -2.32 4.48
CA ALA A 97 -2.44 -3.45 3.67
C ALA A 97 -3.96 -3.39 3.37
N THR A 98 -4.76 -2.98 4.34
CA THR A 98 -6.22 -2.79 4.16
C THR A 98 -6.54 -1.66 3.17
N ILE A 99 -5.83 -0.54 3.26
CA ILE A 99 -5.98 0.58 2.32
C ILE A 99 -5.58 0.14 0.91
N LEU A 100 -4.46 -0.58 0.75
CA LEU A 100 -4.02 -1.10 -0.55
C LEU A 100 -5.07 -2.03 -1.17
N ARG A 101 -5.67 -2.95 -0.40
CA ARG A 101 -6.79 -3.78 -0.87
C ARG A 101 -8.00 -2.96 -1.32
N HIS A 102 -8.33 -1.89 -0.59
CA HIS A 102 -9.42 -1.00 -1.00
C HIS A 102 -9.08 -0.27 -2.32
N MET A 103 -7.86 0.24 -2.46
CA MET A 103 -7.37 0.84 -3.70
C MET A 103 -7.39 -0.17 -4.85
N ILE A 104 -7.02 -1.44 -4.61
CA ILE A 104 -7.11 -2.52 -5.59
C ILE A 104 -8.54 -2.66 -6.12
N HIS A 105 -9.53 -2.78 -5.23
CA HIS A 105 -10.94 -2.93 -5.63
C HIS A 105 -11.48 -1.68 -6.34
N SER A 106 -11.03 -0.48 -5.96
CA SER A 106 -11.51 0.75 -6.61
C SER A 106 -11.19 0.80 -8.12
N TRP A 107 -10.19 0.05 -8.60
CA TRP A 107 -9.94 -0.10 -10.05
C TRP A 107 -11.12 -0.69 -10.81
N GLU A 108 -12.02 -1.44 -10.15
CA GLU A 108 -13.25 -1.96 -10.77
C GLU A 108 -14.21 -0.84 -11.17
N VAL A 109 -14.22 0.28 -10.44
CA VAL A 109 -15.02 1.45 -10.79
C VAL A 109 -14.46 2.09 -12.07
N LEU A 110 -13.15 2.34 -12.14
CA LEU A 110 -12.53 2.91 -13.34
C LEU A 110 -12.58 1.95 -14.54
N ALA A 111 -12.59 0.64 -14.29
CA ALA A 111 -12.78 -0.37 -15.33
C ALA A 111 -14.12 -0.24 -16.08
N THR A 112 -15.12 0.43 -15.51
CA THR A 112 -16.38 0.72 -16.23
C THR A 112 -16.20 1.75 -17.35
N LEU A 113 -15.12 2.53 -17.33
CA LEU A 113 -14.78 3.49 -18.38
C LEU A 113 -14.32 2.76 -19.64
N SER A 114 -15.07 2.87 -20.73
CA SER A 114 -14.70 2.23 -21.99
C SER A 114 -13.59 3.02 -22.72
N PRO A 115 -12.86 2.38 -23.66
CA PRO A 115 -11.95 3.09 -24.54
C PRO A 115 -12.62 4.22 -25.34
N HIS A 116 -13.89 4.05 -25.70
CA HIS A 116 -14.65 5.07 -26.43
C HIS A 116 -14.86 6.31 -25.57
N ASP A 117 -15.37 6.11 -24.36
CA ASP A 117 -15.67 7.19 -23.41
C ASP A 117 -14.41 7.98 -23.05
N PHE A 118 -13.31 7.28 -22.77
CA PHE A 118 -12.04 7.92 -22.46
C PHE A 118 -11.52 8.77 -23.63
N LEU A 119 -11.68 8.32 -24.88
CA LEU A 119 -11.24 9.09 -26.05
C LEU A 119 -12.00 10.40 -26.21
N THR A 120 -13.22 10.52 -25.69
CA THR A 120 -14.03 11.74 -25.81
C THR A 120 -13.43 12.93 -25.06
N PHE A 121 -12.68 12.69 -23.97
CA PHE A 121 -12.07 13.75 -23.15
C PHE A 121 -10.53 13.65 -23.03
N ARG A 122 -9.90 12.55 -23.44
CA ARG A 122 -8.43 12.38 -23.35
C ARG A 122 -7.63 13.55 -23.94
N GLY A 123 -8.11 14.15 -25.03
CA GLY A 123 -7.45 15.29 -25.68
C GLY A 123 -7.36 16.54 -24.80
N PHE A 124 -8.28 16.71 -23.84
CA PHE A 124 -8.32 17.84 -22.92
C PHE A 124 -7.32 17.70 -21.77
N LEU A 125 -6.90 16.48 -21.43
CA LEU A 125 -5.96 16.19 -20.33
C LEU A 125 -4.52 16.64 -20.60
N ARG A 126 -4.19 17.00 -21.86
CA ARG A 126 -2.85 17.46 -22.28
C ARG A 126 -1.73 16.53 -21.77
N LYS A 127 -0.84 17.05 -20.92
CA LYS A 127 0.34 16.34 -20.38
C LYS A 127 0.12 15.77 -18.98
N ALA A 128 -1.06 15.93 -18.40
CA ALA A 128 -1.35 15.46 -17.04
C ALA A 128 -1.20 13.93 -16.96
N SER A 129 -0.46 13.45 -15.96
CA SER A 129 -0.19 12.03 -15.76
C SER A 129 0.03 11.69 -14.29
N GLY A 130 -0.38 10.49 -13.86
CA GLY A 130 -0.06 9.96 -12.53
C GLY A 130 1.43 9.83 -12.24
N PHE A 131 2.29 9.88 -13.27
CA PHE A 131 3.74 10.00 -13.11
C PHE A 131 4.15 11.26 -12.33
N GLN A 132 3.29 12.28 -12.29
CA GLN A 132 3.49 13.55 -11.57
C GLN A 132 2.91 13.54 -10.15
N SER A 133 2.45 12.38 -9.64
CA SER A 133 2.02 12.25 -8.25
C SER A 133 3.22 12.24 -7.31
N HIS A 134 3.46 13.37 -6.62
CA HIS A 134 4.50 13.47 -5.59
C HIS A 134 4.20 12.56 -4.40
N GLN A 135 2.93 12.38 -4.00
CA GLN A 135 2.59 11.48 -2.89
C GLN A 135 2.88 10.01 -3.26
N TYR A 136 2.53 9.57 -4.48
CA TYR A 136 2.90 8.22 -4.92
C TYR A 136 4.42 8.01 -4.90
N ARG A 137 5.18 9.02 -5.34
CA ARG A 137 6.65 9.02 -5.30
C ARG A 137 7.19 8.96 -3.88
N ALA A 138 6.62 9.76 -2.97
CA ALA A 138 6.97 9.77 -1.56
C ALA A 138 6.70 8.41 -0.90
N LEU A 139 5.57 7.77 -1.22
CA LEU A 139 5.25 6.43 -0.72
C LEU A 139 6.25 5.38 -1.23
N GLU A 140 6.61 5.39 -2.52
CA GLU A 140 7.65 4.48 -3.03
C GLU A 140 8.99 4.69 -2.31
N PHE A 141 9.39 5.94 -2.06
CA PHE A 141 10.62 6.26 -1.31
C PHE A 141 10.53 5.85 0.16
N CYS A 142 9.37 6.02 0.78
CA CYS A 142 9.12 5.64 2.16
C CYS A 142 9.22 4.12 2.34
N LEU A 143 8.79 3.33 1.35
CA LEU A 143 8.87 1.87 1.42
C LEU A 143 10.26 1.30 1.07
N GLY A 144 11.10 2.06 0.36
CA GLY A 144 12.50 1.68 0.08
C GLY A 144 12.95 1.83 -1.37
N LEU A 145 12.03 2.10 -2.30
CA LEU A 145 12.33 2.23 -3.72
C LEU A 145 12.82 3.65 -4.06
N LYS A 146 14.00 4.00 -3.57
CA LYS A 146 14.64 5.32 -3.73
C LYS A 146 15.16 5.52 -5.17
N ARG A 147 14.77 6.63 -5.80
CA ARG A 147 15.11 6.97 -7.20
C ARG A 147 15.22 8.48 -7.40
N ALA A 148 16.41 9.04 -7.20
CA ALA A 148 16.66 10.48 -7.22
C ALA A 148 16.28 11.15 -8.56
N ASP A 149 16.40 10.43 -9.69
CA ASP A 149 16.01 10.91 -11.02
C ASP A 149 14.55 11.37 -11.10
N LEU A 150 13.69 10.80 -10.26
CA LEU A 150 12.25 11.07 -10.29
C LEU A 150 11.85 12.31 -9.47
N VAL A 151 12.76 12.87 -8.67
CA VAL A 151 12.54 14.17 -8.02
C VAL A 151 12.47 15.28 -9.08
N LEU A 152 13.20 15.13 -10.19
CA LEU A 152 13.27 16.12 -11.27
C LEU A 152 11.90 16.44 -11.90
N VAL A 153 10.95 15.51 -11.82
CA VAL A 153 9.58 15.65 -12.34
C VAL A 153 8.81 16.77 -11.64
N HIS A 154 9.25 17.16 -10.44
CA HIS A 154 8.57 18.12 -9.56
C HIS A 154 9.36 19.44 -9.42
N ASN A 155 10.30 19.72 -10.33
CA ASN A 155 11.11 20.94 -10.29
C ASN A 155 10.33 22.24 -10.46
N ASP A 156 9.09 22.18 -10.95
CA ASP A 156 8.17 23.30 -11.08
C ASP A 156 7.45 23.66 -9.77
N ASP A 157 7.61 22.85 -8.71
CA ASP A 157 6.99 23.06 -7.40
C ASP A 157 8.01 22.85 -6.27
N ALA A 158 8.47 23.96 -5.68
CA ALA A 158 9.50 23.94 -4.66
C ALA A 158 9.09 23.21 -3.37
N GLU A 159 7.81 23.26 -3.01
CA GLU A 159 7.30 22.62 -1.79
C GLU A 159 7.27 21.10 -1.95
N LYS A 160 6.69 20.61 -3.06
CA LYS A 160 6.66 19.17 -3.37
C LYS A 160 8.06 18.61 -3.56
N ARG A 161 8.96 19.36 -4.20
CA ARG A 161 10.36 18.96 -4.34
C ARG A 161 11.04 18.84 -2.99
N ALA A 162 10.89 19.83 -2.10
CA ALA A 162 11.49 19.78 -0.78
C ALA A 162 10.99 18.59 0.05
N GLU A 163 9.70 18.27 -0.04
CA GLU A 163 9.13 17.08 0.60
C GLU A 163 9.77 15.80 0.05
N LEU A 164 9.87 15.65 -1.27
CA LEU A 164 10.48 14.48 -1.89
C LEU A 164 11.96 14.33 -1.56
N GLU A 165 12.71 15.43 -1.55
CA GLU A 165 14.13 15.44 -1.13
C GLU A 165 14.27 14.99 0.32
N ARG A 166 13.39 15.46 1.21
CA ARG A 166 13.36 15.03 2.62
C ARG A 166 13.12 13.53 2.74
N VAL A 167 12.13 12.99 2.03
CA VAL A 167 11.79 11.56 2.08
C VAL A 167 12.87 10.72 1.38
N LEU A 168 13.48 11.22 0.31
CA LEU A 168 14.57 10.56 -0.40
C LEU A 168 15.78 10.31 0.51
N HIS A 169 16.20 11.33 1.26
CA HIS A 169 17.37 11.25 2.14
C HIS A 169 17.10 10.65 3.52
N ALA A 170 15.83 10.38 3.85
CA ALA A 170 15.46 9.71 5.09
C ALA A 170 15.52 8.17 4.96
N PRO A 171 15.84 7.45 6.04
CA PRO A 171 15.69 6.00 6.09
C PRO A 171 14.27 5.58 5.69
N SER A 172 14.16 4.54 4.89
CA SER A 172 12.89 3.91 4.52
C SER A 172 12.39 2.95 5.60
N LEU A 173 11.17 2.44 5.42
CA LEU A 173 10.60 1.38 6.22
C LEU A 173 11.51 0.15 6.26
N TYR A 174 12.14 -0.22 5.13
CA TYR A 174 13.08 -1.35 5.11
C TYR A 174 14.35 -1.04 5.89
N ASP A 175 14.92 0.15 5.73
CA ASP A 175 16.11 0.56 6.49
C ASP A 175 15.84 0.53 8.02
N GLU A 176 14.65 0.97 8.47
CA GLU A 176 14.27 0.91 9.88
C GLU A 176 14.02 -0.53 10.38
N LEU A 177 13.54 -1.42 9.49
CA LEU A 177 13.38 -2.84 9.78
C LEU A 177 14.75 -3.51 9.97
N LEU A 178 15.74 -3.20 9.12
CA LEU A 178 17.10 -3.72 9.24
C LEU A 178 17.81 -3.19 10.49
N ARG A 179 17.60 -1.92 10.82
CA ARG A 179 18.07 -1.34 12.10
C ARG A 179 17.41 -2.02 13.30
N LEU A 180 16.14 -2.41 13.22
CA LEU A 180 15.49 -3.21 14.26
C LEU A 180 16.16 -4.58 14.40
N LEU A 181 16.42 -5.30 13.29
CA LEU A 181 17.10 -6.60 13.33
C LEU A 181 18.47 -6.50 14.00
N ALA A 182 19.27 -5.50 13.64
CA ALA A 182 20.56 -5.25 14.28
C ALA A 182 20.44 -5.00 15.79
N ARG A 183 19.44 -4.22 16.23
CA ARG A 183 19.17 -4.01 17.68
C ARG A 183 18.73 -5.29 18.40
N ARG A 184 18.09 -6.21 17.68
CA ARG A 184 17.68 -7.53 18.18
C ARG A 184 18.78 -8.58 18.11
N GLY A 185 19.99 -8.21 17.69
CA GLY A 185 21.18 -9.07 17.75
C GLY A 185 21.46 -9.89 16.48
N PHE A 186 20.75 -9.62 15.38
CA PHE A 186 21.06 -10.23 14.09
C PHE A 186 22.28 -9.55 13.44
N GLU A 187 23.11 -10.32 12.74
CA GLU A 187 24.27 -9.81 12.03
C GLU A 187 23.83 -9.09 10.74
N ILE A 188 23.68 -7.76 10.82
CA ILE A 188 23.38 -6.91 9.67
C ILE A 188 24.63 -6.09 9.32
N PRO A 189 25.06 -6.03 8.04
CA PRO A 189 26.22 -5.25 7.64
C PRO A 189 26.11 -3.77 8.03
N ALA A 190 27.19 -3.20 8.57
CA ALA A 190 27.18 -1.83 9.09
C ALA A 190 26.96 -0.77 7.99
N ASP A 191 27.45 -1.04 6.79
CA ASP A 191 27.23 -0.24 5.58
C ASP A 191 25.80 -0.32 5.05
N THR A 192 25.00 -1.30 5.51
CA THR A 192 23.55 -1.34 5.27
C THR A 192 22.78 -0.48 6.28
N LEU A 193 23.27 -0.37 7.52
CA LEU A 193 22.61 0.35 8.62
C LEU A 193 22.78 1.88 8.53
N GLU A 194 23.95 2.33 8.06
CA GLU A 194 24.29 3.73 7.85
C GLU A 194 24.87 3.92 6.45
N ARG A 195 23.98 4.22 5.50
CA ARG A 195 24.29 4.40 4.07
C ARG A 195 23.84 5.77 3.55
N ASP A 196 24.18 6.07 2.30
CA ASP A 196 23.48 7.13 1.57
C ASP A 196 22.05 6.68 1.25
N PHE A 197 21.08 7.13 2.06
CA PHE A 197 19.67 6.78 1.91
C PHE A 197 19.04 7.31 0.62
N SER A 198 19.68 8.28 -0.07
CA SER A 198 19.19 8.76 -1.36
C SER A 198 19.35 7.73 -2.49
N GLN A 199 20.21 6.73 -2.29
CA GLN A 199 20.40 5.62 -3.24
C GLN A 199 19.38 4.51 -3.00
N GLY A 200 19.07 3.78 -4.08
CA GLY A 200 18.31 2.53 -3.99
C GLY A 200 19.01 1.52 -3.09
N TYR A 201 18.23 0.79 -2.29
CA TYR A 201 18.74 -0.30 -1.46
C TYR A 201 19.32 -1.42 -2.33
N VAL A 202 20.44 -2.01 -1.91
CA VAL A 202 21.11 -3.13 -2.60
C VAL A 202 21.03 -4.35 -1.70
N PRO A 203 20.48 -5.49 -2.17
CA PRO A 203 20.38 -6.70 -1.36
C PRO A 203 21.73 -7.31 -0.99
N SER A 204 21.80 -8.03 0.13
CA SER A 204 22.99 -8.77 0.56
C SER A 204 22.65 -10.16 1.10
N ASP A 205 23.57 -11.10 0.94
CA ASP A 205 23.40 -12.48 1.41
C ASP A 205 23.29 -12.52 2.95
N GLU A 206 23.99 -11.63 3.65
CA GLU A 206 23.98 -11.52 5.11
C GLU A 206 22.60 -11.08 5.65
N VAL A 207 21.93 -10.15 4.98
CA VAL A 207 20.55 -9.75 5.33
C VAL A 207 19.57 -10.88 5.02
N GLU A 208 19.80 -11.61 3.92
CA GLU A 208 18.99 -12.79 3.59
C GLU A 208 19.15 -13.90 4.64
N ASP A 209 20.36 -14.14 5.14
CA ASP A 209 20.67 -15.07 6.22
C ASP A 209 19.94 -14.69 7.52
N ALA A 210 19.90 -13.40 7.87
CA ALA A 210 19.18 -12.93 9.04
C ALA A 210 17.67 -13.24 8.94
N TRP A 211 17.05 -13.01 7.78
CA TRP A 211 15.66 -13.38 7.56
C TRP A 211 15.44 -14.89 7.58
N LEU A 212 16.33 -15.66 6.95
CA LEU A 212 16.26 -17.11 6.97
C LEU A 212 16.34 -17.67 8.40
N ALA A 213 17.18 -17.11 9.26
CA ALA A 213 17.28 -17.50 10.67
C ALA A 213 15.95 -17.28 11.42
N ILE A 214 15.31 -16.12 11.21
CA ILE A 214 14.00 -15.80 11.80
C ILE A 214 12.94 -16.83 11.38
N TYR A 215 12.89 -17.17 10.09
CA TYR A 215 11.91 -18.12 9.55
C TYR A 215 12.23 -19.59 9.83
N THR A 216 13.48 -19.93 10.16
CA THR A 216 13.87 -21.29 10.56
C THR A 216 13.51 -21.58 12.01
N SER A 217 13.47 -20.55 12.87
CA SER A 217 13.07 -20.68 14.27
C SER A 217 11.94 -19.70 14.64
N PRO A 218 10.71 -19.83 14.08
CA PRO A 218 9.62 -18.90 14.39
C PRO A 218 9.20 -18.91 15.86
N GLY A 219 9.37 -20.04 16.56
CA GLY A 219 9.05 -20.13 17.99
C GLY A 219 9.94 -19.25 18.88
N GLU A 220 11.18 -18.98 18.46
CA GLU A 220 12.13 -18.13 19.17
C GLU A 220 12.02 -16.67 18.74
N ASN A 221 11.56 -16.41 17.51
CA ASN A 221 11.53 -15.09 16.87
C ASN A 221 10.11 -14.69 16.44
N TRP A 222 9.09 -15.08 17.22
CA TRP A 222 7.69 -14.98 16.79
C TRP A 222 7.28 -13.56 16.40
N ASP A 223 7.69 -12.56 17.16
CA ASP A 223 7.35 -11.15 16.93
C ASP A 223 8.00 -10.58 15.65
N LEU A 224 9.24 -10.96 15.35
CA LEU A 224 9.92 -10.59 14.10
C LEU A 224 9.37 -11.37 12.90
N TYR A 225 9.01 -12.64 13.09
CA TYR A 225 8.37 -13.47 12.07
C TYR A 225 7.01 -12.88 11.67
N THR A 226 6.15 -12.54 12.63
CA THR A 226 4.84 -11.93 12.34
C THR A 226 4.99 -10.57 11.67
N LEU A 227 5.92 -9.73 12.15
CA LEU A 227 6.25 -8.45 11.53
C LEU A 227 6.70 -8.61 10.07
N ALA A 228 7.57 -9.57 9.78
CA ALA A 228 8.06 -9.86 8.43
C ALA A 228 6.91 -10.19 7.47
N GLU A 229 5.94 -11.00 7.92
CA GLU A 229 4.75 -11.34 7.15
C GLU A 229 3.85 -10.12 6.91
N LYS A 230 3.72 -9.21 7.89
CA LYS A 230 2.98 -7.94 7.69
C LYS A 230 3.65 -7.06 6.63
N VAL A 231 4.97 -6.94 6.68
CA VAL A 231 5.75 -6.14 5.72
C VAL A 231 5.67 -6.75 4.32
N THR A 232 5.82 -8.08 4.19
CA THR A 232 5.66 -8.71 2.86
C THR A 232 4.22 -8.64 2.36
N ALA A 233 3.20 -8.68 3.22
CA ALA A 233 1.82 -8.44 2.80
C ALA A 233 1.60 -7.03 2.22
N VAL A 234 2.25 -6.00 2.77
CA VAL A 234 2.22 -4.64 2.20
C VAL A 234 2.78 -4.63 0.79
N GLU A 235 3.96 -5.22 0.55
CA GLU A 235 4.52 -5.31 -0.79
C GLU A 235 3.66 -6.13 -1.74
N TYR A 236 3.13 -7.27 -1.29
CA TYR A 236 2.22 -8.11 -2.09
C TYR A 236 1.04 -7.31 -2.62
N TYR A 237 0.32 -6.59 -1.75
CA TYR A 237 -0.82 -5.78 -2.16
C TYR A 237 -0.39 -4.55 -2.98
N PHE A 238 0.81 -4.01 -2.77
CA PHE A 238 1.32 -2.93 -3.61
C PHE A 238 1.57 -3.42 -5.05
N GLN A 239 2.17 -4.60 -5.22
CA GLN A 239 2.39 -5.20 -6.54
C GLN A 239 1.06 -5.59 -7.21
N GLU A 240 0.10 -6.11 -6.45
CA GLU A 240 -1.25 -6.35 -6.96
C GLU A 240 -1.92 -5.05 -7.44
N TRP A 241 -1.79 -3.96 -6.67
CA TRP A 241 -2.27 -2.64 -7.08
C TRP A 241 -1.60 -2.16 -8.36
N ARG A 242 -0.27 -2.28 -8.49
CA ARG A 242 0.47 -1.94 -9.72
C ARG A 242 -0.02 -2.77 -10.90
N PHE A 243 -0.25 -4.06 -10.71
CA PHE A 243 -0.76 -4.94 -11.75
C PHE A 243 -2.16 -4.56 -12.19
N LYS A 244 -3.06 -4.30 -11.25
CA LYS A 244 -4.44 -3.87 -11.53
C LYS A 244 -4.47 -2.52 -12.23
N HIS A 245 -3.63 -1.57 -11.80
CA HIS A 245 -3.43 -0.30 -12.50
C HIS A 245 -2.97 -0.54 -13.95
N MET A 246 -1.93 -1.35 -14.16
CA MET A 246 -1.43 -1.68 -15.49
C MET A 246 -2.51 -2.31 -16.39
N LYS A 247 -3.29 -3.27 -15.86
CA LYS A 247 -4.39 -3.90 -16.61
C LYS A 247 -5.50 -2.92 -16.92
N THR A 248 -5.86 -2.01 -16.00
CA THR A 248 -6.86 -0.96 -16.22
C THR A 248 -6.39 0.04 -17.29
N VAL A 249 -5.11 0.43 -17.29
CA VAL A 249 -4.55 1.25 -18.35
C VAL A 249 -4.57 0.50 -19.69
N SER A 250 -4.15 -0.77 -19.71
CA SER A 250 -4.12 -1.59 -20.93
C SER A 250 -5.50 -1.76 -21.57
N ARG A 251 -6.57 -1.93 -20.77
CA ARG A 251 -7.94 -2.03 -21.30
C ARG A 251 -8.47 -0.70 -21.86
N VAL A 252 -8.07 0.44 -21.29
CA VAL A 252 -8.58 1.77 -21.71
C VAL A 252 -7.81 2.32 -22.91
N ILE A 253 -6.48 2.20 -22.93
CA ILE A 253 -5.63 2.82 -23.97
C ILE A 253 -4.83 1.85 -24.83
N GLY A 254 -4.85 0.54 -24.54
CA GLY A 254 -3.98 -0.42 -25.20
C GLY A 254 -2.49 -0.11 -24.97
N HIS A 255 -1.67 -0.26 -26.01
CA HIS A 255 -0.23 0.05 -25.98
C HIS A 255 0.11 1.49 -26.40
N LYS A 256 -0.86 2.41 -26.36
CA LYS A 256 -0.58 3.82 -26.67
C LYS A 256 0.37 4.42 -25.63
N THR A 257 1.22 5.34 -26.08
CA THR A 257 2.08 6.18 -25.22
C THR A 257 1.24 6.90 -24.16
N GLY A 258 1.78 7.02 -22.95
CA GLY A 258 1.15 7.77 -21.86
C GLY A 258 1.11 9.26 -22.15
N THR A 259 0.17 9.99 -21.53
CA THR A 259 0.06 11.45 -21.64
C THR A 259 1.30 12.19 -21.13
N GLY A 260 2.02 11.59 -20.17
CA GLY A 260 3.31 12.07 -19.66
C GLY A 260 4.53 11.70 -20.51
N GLY A 261 4.36 11.08 -21.68
CA GLY A 261 5.47 10.71 -22.58
C GLY A 261 6.18 9.39 -22.29
N SER A 262 5.78 8.66 -21.25
CA SER A 262 6.27 7.29 -20.99
C SER A 262 5.78 6.31 -22.07
N SER A 263 6.44 5.15 -22.18
CA SER A 263 6.04 4.06 -23.08
C SER A 263 4.69 3.39 -22.73
N GLY A 264 3.85 4.03 -21.92
CA GLY A 264 2.53 3.54 -21.51
C GLY A 264 2.65 2.26 -20.68
N VAL A 265 1.90 1.23 -21.09
CA VAL A 265 1.87 -0.09 -20.42
C VAL A 265 3.26 -0.68 -20.21
N ASN A 266 4.20 -0.51 -21.15
CA ASN A 266 5.56 -1.06 -21.01
C ASN A 266 6.34 -0.44 -19.85
N TYR A 267 6.07 0.82 -19.49
CA TYR A 267 6.67 1.43 -18.30
C TYR A 267 6.09 0.80 -17.03
N LEU A 268 4.77 0.56 -17.01
CA LEU A 268 4.08 -0.05 -15.87
C LEU A 268 4.47 -1.52 -15.66
N VAL A 269 4.74 -2.27 -16.73
CA VAL A 269 5.25 -3.65 -16.65
C VAL A 269 6.59 -3.68 -15.93
N LYS A 270 7.53 -2.80 -16.27
CA LYS A 270 8.83 -2.71 -15.59
C LYS A 270 8.70 -2.40 -14.09
N ALA A 271 7.66 -1.68 -13.69
CA ALA A 271 7.43 -1.37 -12.28
C ALA A 271 7.02 -2.61 -11.45
N LEU A 272 6.53 -3.68 -12.08
CA LEU A 272 6.18 -4.93 -11.40
C LEU A 272 7.43 -5.72 -10.96
N ASP A 273 8.56 -5.48 -11.61
CA ASP A 273 9.84 -6.15 -11.30
C ASP A 273 10.64 -5.42 -10.20
N LEU A 274 10.10 -4.35 -9.62
CA LEU A 274 10.78 -3.52 -8.61
C LEU A 274 10.35 -3.93 -7.20
N PRO A 275 11.16 -4.71 -6.45
CA PRO A 275 10.83 -5.08 -5.10
C PRO A 275 11.07 -3.94 -4.11
N PHE A 276 10.36 -3.96 -2.98
CA PHE A 276 10.65 -3.11 -1.82
C PHE A 276 11.51 -3.83 -0.79
N PHE A 277 11.23 -5.13 -0.54
CA PHE A 277 11.86 -5.93 0.51
C PHE A 277 12.49 -7.22 -0.08
N PRO A 278 13.55 -7.09 -0.90
CA PRO A 278 14.01 -8.17 -1.77
C PRO A 278 14.41 -9.46 -1.03
N GLU A 279 15.14 -9.37 0.09
CA GLU A 279 15.62 -10.52 0.84
C GLU A 279 14.49 -11.30 1.52
N LEU A 280 13.39 -10.61 1.89
CA LEU A 280 12.19 -11.31 2.36
C LEU A 280 11.71 -12.26 1.27
N TRP A 281 11.63 -11.84 0.00
CA TRP A 281 11.20 -12.73 -1.09
C TRP A 281 12.26 -13.78 -1.46
N ALA A 282 13.53 -13.40 -1.54
CA ALA A 282 14.60 -14.30 -1.99
C ALA A 282 14.79 -15.49 -1.04
N MET A 283 14.77 -15.25 0.27
CA MET A 283 15.05 -16.27 1.29
C MET A 283 14.08 -17.46 1.25
N ARG A 284 12.86 -17.28 0.71
CA ARG A 284 11.90 -18.37 0.51
C ARG A 284 12.47 -19.51 -0.35
N THR A 285 13.37 -19.19 -1.28
CA THR A 285 14.03 -20.19 -2.13
C THR A 285 15.00 -21.08 -1.35
N ARG A 286 15.58 -20.55 -0.26
CA ARG A 286 16.55 -21.24 0.60
C ARG A 286 15.89 -21.99 1.75
N MET A 287 14.63 -21.66 2.07
CA MET A 287 13.86 -22.40 3.07
C MET A 287 13.73 -23.88 2.67
N SER A 288 13.97 -24.76 3.63
CA SER A 288 13.83 -26.21 3.46
C SER A 288 12.80 -26.73 4.46
N ALA A 289 11.89 -27.58 3.99
CA ALA A 289 10.98 -28.28 4.89
C ALA A 289 11.79 -29.20 5.82
N PRO A 290 11.50 -29.22 7.13
CA PRO A 290 12.08 -30.22 8.03
C PRO A 290 11.80 -31.62 7.47
N LYS A 291 12.81 -32.48 7.41
CA LYS A 291 12.62 -33.91 7.13
C LYS A 291 12.15 -34.65 8.38
N GLU A 292 11.12 -34.13 9.06
CA GLU A 292 10.53 -34.75 10.23
C GLU A 292 9.08 -35.14 9.94
N GLY A 293 8.83 -36.45 10.04
CA GLY A 293 7.57 -37.10 9.69
C GLY A 293 7.84 -38.48 9.11
N GLY A 294 7.01 -39.46 9.44
CA GLY A 294 7.03 -40.76 8.75
C GLY A 294 6.75 -40.57 7.27
N ASN A 295 7.42 -41.34 6.41
CA ASN A 295 7.08 -41.39 5.01
C ASN A 295 5.62 -41.88 4.91
N TYR A 296 4.71 -41.06 4.37
CA TYR A 296 3.31 -41.47 4.20
C TYR A 296 3.15 -42.76 3.37
N ALA A 297 4.16 -43.13 2.57
CA ALA A 297 4.19 -44.41 1.86
C ALA A 297 4.51 -45.62 2.76
N ASP A 298 5.18 -45.44 3.90
CA ASP A 298 5.52 -46.52 4.83
C ASP A 298 4.29 -46.96 5.66
N ASP A 299 3.31 -46.06 5.84
CA ASP A 299 2.04 -46.39 6.49
C ASP A 299 1.07 -47.10 5.53
N ALA A 300 1.13 -46.83 4.22
CA ALA A 300 0.37 -47.58 3.21
C ALA A 300 0.83 -49.05 3.08
N ALA A 301 2.13 -49.31 3.26
CA ALA A 301 2.68 -50.67 3.25
C ALA A 301 2.27 -51.53 4.48
N LYS A 302 1.77 -50.89 5.55
CA LYS A 302 1.21 -51.60 6.72
C LYS A 302 -0.27 -51.93 6.55
N ASP A 303 -0.99 -51.23 5.68
CA ASP A 303 -2.42 -51.41 5.46
C ASP A 303 -2.73 -52.45 4.37
N GLU A 304 -1.78 -52.75 3.47
CA GLU A 304 -1.93 -53.84 2.48
C GLU A 304 -1.88 -55.26 3.10
N GLY A 305 -1.70 -55.38 4.42
CA GLY A 305 -1.83 -56.62 5.18
C GLY A 305 -3.27 -56.99 5.60
N ALA A 306 -4.22 -56.06 5.51
CA ALA A 306 -5.61 -56.27 5.89
C ALA A 306 -6.52 -56.31 4.65
N LYS A 307 -6.58 -57.47 3.99
CA LYS A 307 -7.60 -57.72 2.98
C LYS A 307 -8.97 -57.91 3.62
N ASP A 308 -9.94 -57.22 3.02
CA ASP A 308 -11.35 -57.58 2.84
C ASP A 308 -12.32 -57.36 4.02
N GLU A 309 -13.15 -56.32 3.93
CA GLU A 309 -14.58 -56.45 3.58
C GLU A 309 -15.29 -55.09 3.66
N GLY A 310 -15.88 -54.62 2.55
CA GLY A 310 -17.05 -53.73 2.59
C GLY A 310 -16.92 -52.31 2.01
N GLY A 311 -17.36 -52.16 0.75
CA GLY A 311 -18.25 -51.06 0.32
C GLY A 311 -17.66 -49.66 0.15
N CYS A 312 -17.37 -49.30 -1.11
CA CYS A 312 -17.11 -47.94 -1.57
C CYS A 312 -18.36 -47.04 -1.50
N PRO A 313 -18.28 -45.83 -0.91
CA PRO A 313 -19.20 -44.76 -1.22
C PRO A 313 -18.47 -43.64 -2.00
N LEU A 314 -19.17 -43.11 -2.99
CA LEU A 314 -18.88 -41.90 -3.78
C LEU A 314 -18.15 -42.13 -5.10
N GLY A 315 -18.94 -42.64 -6.06
CA GLY A 315 -18.81 -42.29 -7.47
C GLY A 315 -19.64 -41.04 -7.80
N HIS A 316 -19.10 -40.31 -8.78
CA HIS A 316 -19.60 -39.15 -9.55
C HIS A 316 -19.66 -37.78 -8.89
#